data_AF-A0A383EXK9-F1
#
_entry.id   AF-A0A383EXK9-F1
#
_cell.length_a   1.000
_cell.length_b   1.000
_cell.length_c   1.000
_cell.angle_alpha   90.00
_cell.angle_beta   90.00
_cell.angle_gamma   90.00
#
_symmetry.space_group_name_H-M   'P 1'
#
loop_
_entity.id
_entity.type
_entity.pdbx_description
1 polymer ?
#
loop_
_entity_poly.entity_id
_entity_poly.type
_entity_poly.pdbx_seq_one_letter_code
_entity_poly.pdbx_strand_id
1 'polypeptide(L)'
;QGMSKTIQELRLQTDQQIATEISEISRITARVDTLNDEIIANGTVGRDVTDLKDQRDLEIDNLAKIVDIAYFSRSDGDVVVFTQGGHTLIDTVPPAVAHTPASSLTATSTHEEGDITGIYVGTQIARNDITEDLRSGNLKGLVDLRDSILPDLHGQLDHLAAKMRDTINQIHNRGTTFPGHQEMTGTREFIASSTQTLKVGSSTTDDDVAMLLSDSSGDQSVKTTLKAM
;
A
#
# COMPACT_ATOMS: atom_id res chain seq x y z
N GLN A 1 -8.06 -4.56 14.66
CA GLN A 1 -8.51 -4.67 13.26
C GLN A 1 -8.84 -3.32 12.58
N GLY A 2 -8.61 -2.16 13.23
CA GLY A 2 -8.95 -0.86 12.63
C GLY A 2 -7.91 -0.31 11.64
N MET A 3 -6.63 -0.25 12.03
CA MET A 3 -5.62 0.53 11.29
C MET A 3 -5.29 -0.02 9.90
N SER A 4 -5.12 -1.35 9.76
CA SER A 4 -4.87 -1.99 8.47
C SER A 4 -6.01 -1.73 7.47
N LYS A 5 -7.27 -1.77 7.95
CA LYS A 5 -8.46 -1.40 7.16
C LYS A 5 -8.46 0.08 6.78
N THR A 6 -8.15 0.97 7.73
CA THR A 6 -8.07 2.42 7.47
C THR A 6 -7.01 2.75 6.42
N ILE A 7 -5.87 2.04 6.39
CA ILE A 7 -4.86 2.23 5.35
C ILE A 7 -5.41 1.82 3.97
N GLN A 8 -6.14 0.70 3.87
CA GLN A 8 -6.76 0.31 2.60
C GLN A 8 -7.85 1.28 2.15
N GLU A 9 -8.67 1.78 3.08
CA GLU A 9 -9.65 2.82 2.80
C GLU A 9 -8.97 4.10 2.29
N LEU A 10 -7.85 4.48 2.90
CA LEU A 10 -7.07 5.64 2.46
C LEU A 10 -6.45 5.42 1.08
N ARG A 11 -5.91 4.23 0.77
CA ARG A 11 -5.41 3.90 -0.57
C ARG A 11 -6.50 4.01 -1.62
N LEU A 12 -7.69 3.48 -1.33
CA LEU A 12 -8.85 3.57 -2.22
C LEU A 12 -9.29 5.03 -2.42
N GLN A 13 -9.29 5.83 -1.36
CA GLN A 13 -9.61 7.24 -1.44
C GLN A 13 -8.56 8.00 -2.27
N THR A 14 -7.28 7.71 -2.11
CA THR A 14 -6.20 8.30 -2.91
C THR A 14 -6.37 7.96 -4.39
N ASP A 15 -6.73 6.73 -4.72
CA ASP A 15 -7.00 6.30 -6.11
C ASP A 15 -8.21 7.04 -6.72
N GLN A 16 -9.26 7.28 -5.94
CA GLN A 16 -10.38 8.12 -6.36
C GLN A 16 -10.00 9.60 -6.53
N GLN A 17 -9.09 10.11 -5.69
CA GLN A 17 -8.54 11.46 -5.85
C GLN A 17 -7.71 11.57 -7.14
N ILE A 18 -6.93 10.55 -7.50
CA ILE A 18 -6.23 10.48 -8.80
C ILE A 18 -7.26 10.63 -9.93
N ALA A 19 -8.36 9.86 -9.92
CA ALA A 19 -9.41 9.98 -10.95
C ALA A 19 -10.01 11.40 -11.04
N THR A 20 -10.13 12.09 -9.90
CA THR A 20 -10.62 13.47 -9.84
C THR A 20 -9.61 14.45 -10.45
N GLU A 21 -8.32 14.32 -10.12
CA GLU A 21 -7.26 15.13 -10.71
C GLU A 21 -7.13 14.89 -12.22
N ILE A 22 -7.29 13.66 -12.70
CA ILE A 22 -7.31 13.34 -14.15
C ILE A 22 -8.50 14.01 -14.85
N SER A 23 -9.66 14.06 -14.20
CA SER A 23 -10.82 14.77 -14.73
C SER A 23 -10.58 16.27 -14.83
N GLU A 24 -9.88 16.85 -13.83
CA GLU A 24 -9.51 18.26 -13.84
C GLU A 24 -8.45 18.58 -14.91
N ILE A 25 -7.44 17.72 -15.08
CA ILE A 25 -6.49 17.82 -16.21
C ILE A 25 -7.26 17.85 -17.52
N SER A 26 -8.20 16.92 -17.73
CA SER A 26 -8.99 16.86 -18.97
C SER A 26 -9.83 18.12 -19.21
N ARG A 27 -10.35 18.74 -18.13
CA ARG A 27 -11.08 20.02 -18.21
C ARG A 27 -10.14 21.17 -18.60
N ILE A 28 -8.97 21.24 -17.98
CA ILE A 28 -7.98 22.28 -18.22
C ILE A 28 -7.42 22.17 -19.64
N THR A 29 -7.05 20.97 -20.10
CA THR A 29 -6.52 20.77 -21.45
C THR A 29 -7.53 21.15 -22.52
N ALA A 30 -8.81 20.79 -22.36
CA ALA A 30 -9.88 21.21 -23.26
C ALA A 30 -10.10 22.74 -23.26
N ARG A 31 -9.94 23.39 -22.10
CA ARG A 31 -10.05 24.86 -21.99
C ARG A 31 -8.88 25.55 -22.69
N VAL A 32 -7.66 25.06 -22.51
CA VAL A 32 -6.46 25.59 -23.18
C VAL A 32 -6.56 25.41 -24.69
N ASP A 33 -7.04 24.26 -25.17
CA ASP A 33 -7.29 23.99 -26.58
C ASP A 33 -8.28 25.01 -27.19
N THR A 34 -9.41 25.24 -26.52
CA THR A 34 -10.39 26.27 -26.94
C THR A 34 -9.77 27.67 -26.98
N LEU A 35 -8.94 28.02 -25.99
CA LEU A 35 -8.27 29.32 -25.95
C LEU A 35 -7.23 29.46 -27.06
N ASN A 36 -6.49 28.40 -27.39
CA ASN A 36 -5.57 28.40 -28.52
C ASN A 36 -6.30 28.66 -29.84
N ASP A 37 -7.42 27.98 -30.09
CA ASP A 37 -8.26 28.22 -31.27
C ASP A 37 -8.75 29.67 -31.36
N GLU A 38 -9.23 30.23 -30.25
CA GLU A 38 -9.70 31.62 -30.19
C GLU A 38 -8.56 32.63 -30.42
N ILE A 39 -7.36 32.37 -29.87
CA ILE A 39 -6.17 33.21 -30.07
C ILE A 39 -5.75 33.21 -31.54
N ILE A 40 -5.70 32.04 -32.18
CA ILE A 40 -5.33 31.91 -33.59
C ILE A 40 -6.36 32.62 -34.48
N ALA A 41 -7.65 32.37 -34.24
CA ALA A 41 -8.74 32.95 -35.01
C ALA A 41 -8.77 34.48 -34.90
N ASN A 42 -8.67 35.04 -33.69
CA ASN A 42 -8.67 36.48 -33.45
C ASN A 42 -7.38 37.14 -33.91
N GLY A 43 -6.22 36.50 -33.71
CA GLY A 43 -4.92 36.98 -34.16
C GLY A 43 -4.84 37.10 -35.68
N THR A 44 -5.41 36.13 -36.41
CA THR A 44 -5.44 36.12 -37.89
C THR A 44 -6.23 37.31 -38.46
N VAL A 45 -7.26 37.78 -37.76
CA VAL A 45 -8.07 38.95 -38.17
C VAL A 45 -7.63 40.26 -37.50
N GLY A 46 -6.48 40.27 -36.78
CA GLY A 46 -5.89 41.45 -36.17
C GLY A 46 -6.63 41.99 -34.93
N ARG A 47 -7.43 41.16 -34.25
CA ARG A 47 -8.07 41.51 -32.97
C ARG A 47 -7.08 41.36 -31.82
N ASP A 48 -7.32 42.09 -30.73
CA ASP A 48 -6.56 41.93 -29.50
C ASP A 48 -6.85 40.55 -28.87
N VAL A 49 -5.79 39.88 -28.45
CA VAL A 49 -5.81 38.53 -27.85
C VAL A 49 -5.13 38.49 -26.49
N THR A 50 -4.79 39.66 -25.93
CA THR A 50 -4.04 39.75 -24.66
C THR A 50 -4.79 39.05 -23.52
N ASP A 51 -6.09 39.35 -23.34
CA ASP A 51 -6.91 38.71 -22.31
C ASP A 51 -7.05 37.19 -22.48
N LEU A 52 -7.05 36.69 -23.72
CA LEU A 52 -7.13 35.26 -24.01
C LEU A 52 -5.82 34.55 -23.67
N LYS A 53 -4.68 35.20 -23.95
CA LYS A 53 -3.36 34.71 -23.56
C LYS A 53 -3.22 34.66 -22.05
N ASP A 54 -3.67 35.69 -21.34
CA ASP A 54 -3.65 35.72 -19.87
C ASP A 54 -4.50 34.58 -19.27
N GLN A 55 -5.69 34.32 -19.83
CA GLN A 55 -6.53 33.18 -19.41
C GLN A 55 -5.85 31.84 -19.68
N ARG A 56 -5.21 31.69 -20.84
CA ARG A 56 -4.50 30.46 -21.21
C ARG A 56 -3.33 30.21 -20.26
N ASP A 57 -2.54 31.24 -19.99
CA ASP A 57 -1.36 31.13 -19.15
C ASP A 57 -1.77 30.80 -17.69
N LEU A 58 -2.90 31.34 -17.21
CA LEU A 58 -3.50 30.95 -15.93
C LEU A 58 -3.90 29.46 -15.89
N GLU A 59 -4.52 28.94 -16.97
CA GLU A 59 -4.90 27.53 -17.05
C GLU A 59 -3.67 26.61 -17.12
N ILE A 60 -2.62 27.02 -17.83
CA ILE A 60 -1.32 26.32 -17.86
C ILE A 60 -0.69 26.30 -16.46
N ASP A 61 -0.72 27.41 -15.73
CA ASP A 61 -0.24 27.49 -14.34
C ASP A 61 -1.03 26.57 -13.40
N ASN A 62 -2.35 26.42 -13.61
CA ASN A 62 -3.17 25.49 -12.85
C ASN A 62 -2.83 24.04 -13.20
N LEU A 63 -2.61 23.73 -14.48
CA LEU A 63 -2.17 22.41 -14.93
C LEU A 63 -0.82 22.02 -14.30
N ALA A 64 0.12 22.96 -14.22
CA ALA A 64 1.45 22.76 -13.64
C ALA A 64 1.43 22.42 -12.13
N LYS A 65 0.35 22.77 -11.41
CA LYS A 65 0.17 22.36 -10.00
C LYS A 65 -0.23 20.89 -9.89
N ILE A 66 -0.94 20.37 -10.88
CA ILE A 66 -1.48 19.01 -10.88
C ILE A 66 -0.43 18.03 -11.41
N VAL A 67 0.17 18.32 -12.55
CA VAL A 67 1.10 17.44 -13.25
C VAL A 67 2.34 18.21 -13.71
N ASP A 68 3.49 17.53 -13.76
CA ASP A 68 4.71 18.10 -14.30
C ASP A 68 4.56 18.35 -15.81
N ILE A 69 4.58 19.62 -16.21
CA ILE A 69 4.46 20.01 -17.61
C ILE A 69 5.68 20.76 -18.11
N ALA A 70 5.85 20.73 -19.42
CA ALA A 70 6.64 21.65 -20.20
C ALA A 70 5.82 22.07 -21.43
N TYR A 71 6.06 23.28 -21.91
CA TYR A 71 5.31 23.83 -23.03
C TYR A 71 6.19 24.70 -23.92
N PHE A 72 5.79 24.89 -25.18
CA PHE A 72 6.37 25.87 -26.08
C PHE A 72 5.28 26.49 -26.96
N SER A 73 5.53 27.71 -27.43
CA SER A 73 4.64 28.40 -28.36
C SER A 73 5.13 28.24 -29.81
N ARG A 74 4.20 28.04 -30.74
CA ARG A 74 4.44 28.04 -32.19
C ARG A 74 4.33 29.47 -32.76
N SER A 75 4.73 29.65 -34.02
CA SER A 75 4.80 30.96 -34.69
C SER A 75 3.44 31.62 -34.93
N ASP A 76 2.37 30.84 -34.93
CA ASP A 76 0.96 31.24 -35.04
C ASP A 76 0.33 31.62 -33.69
N GLY A 77 1.05 31.45 -32.58
CA GLY A 77 0.57 31.76 -31.23
C GLY A 77 -0.06 30.57 -30.49
N ASP A 78 -0.13 29.40 -31.14
CA ASP A 78 -0.53 28.12 -30.55
C ASP A 78 0.46 27.68 -29.46
N VAL A 79 -0.02 26.97 -28.44
CA VAL A 79 0.80 26.42 -27.35
C VAL A 79 0.62 24.91 -27.28
N VAL A 80 1.75 24.22 -27.36
CA VAL A 80 1.84 22.77 -27.20
C VAL A 80 2.32 22.48 -25.78
N VAL A 81 1.62 21.59 -25.08
CA VAL A 81 1.95 21.18 -23.71
C VAL A 81 2.20 19.67 -23.67
N PHE A 82 3.26 19.28 -22.99
CA PHE A 82 3.66 17.89 -22.79
C PHE A 82 4.07 17.67 -21.33
N THR A 83 3.96 16.45 -20.84
CA THR A 83 4.53 16.06 -19.55
C THR A 83 6.07 16.09 -19.63
N GLN A 84 6.79 16.22 -18.52
CA GLN A 84 8.25 16.11 -18.59
C GLN A 84 8.71 14.67 -18.94
N GLY A 85 7.82 13.69 -18.82
CA GLY A 85 7.97 12.34 -19.35
C GLY A 85 7.89 12.25 -20.89
N GLY A 86 7.52 13.35 -21.57
CA GLY A 86 7.48 13.43 -23.03
C GLY A 86 6.15 13.06 -23.66
N HIS A 87 5.07 12.96 -22.87
CA HIS A 87 3.72 12.67 -23.37
C HIS A 87 2.97 13.96 -23.66
N THR A 88 2.47 14.11 -24.88
CA THR A 88 1.69 15.30 -25.27
C THR A 88 0.36 15.34 -24.53
N LEU A 89 0.04 16.48 -23.91
CA LEU A 89 -1.25 16.74 -23.26
C LEU A 89 -2.14 17.67 -24.08
N ILE A 90 -1.53 18.65 -24.76
CA ILE A 90 -2.21 19.62 -25.62
C ILE A 90 -1.42 19.75 -26.91
N ASP A 91 -2.11 19.53 -28.03
CA ASP A 91 -1.68 19.76 -29.41
C ASP A 91 -2.95 19.94 -30.26
N THR A 92 -2.85 19.98 -31.60
CA THR A 92 -4.00 20.19 -32.51
C THR A 92 -5.20 19.28 -32.25
N VAL A 93 -4.98 18.07 -31.73
CA VAL A 93 -6.05 17.24 -31.18
C VAL A 93 -5.56 16.72 -29.83
N PRO A 94 -6.07 17.26 -28.70
CA PRO A 94 -5.60 16.85 -27.39
C PRO A 94 -5.94 15.36 -27.14
N PRO A 95 -4.95 14.52 -26.76
CA PRO A 95 -5.23 13.13 -26.41
C PRO A 95 -6.04 13.05 -25.12
N ALA A 96 -6.94 12.09 -25.04
CA ALA A 96 -7.73 11.85 -23.83
C ALA A 96 -6.82 11.34 -22.70
N VAL A 97 -6.89 11.96 -21.52
CA VAL A 97 -6.23 11.44 -20.32
C VAL A 97 -7.24 10.61 -19.53
N ALA A 98 -6.89 9.38 -19.16
CA ALA A 98 -7.81 8.45 -18.54
C ALA A 98 -7.17 7.69 -17.39
N HIS A 99 -7.94 7.53 -16.31
CA HIS A 99 -7.64 6.64 -15.20
C HIS A 99 -8.96 6.04 -14.72
N THR A 100 -8.97 4.72 -14.47
CA THR A 100 -10.14 4.03 -13.94
C THR A 100 -9.86 3.60 -12.51
N PRO A 101 -10.52 4.20 -11.51
CA PRO A 101 -10.25 3.87 -10.12
C PRO A 101 -10.62 2.43 -9.81
N ALA A 102 -9.85 1.79 -8.94
CA ALA A 102 -10.10 0.45 -8.46
C ALA A 102 -11.40 0.38 -7.66
N SER A 103 -12.15 -0.71 -7.83
CA SER A 103 -13.39 -0.94 -7.07
C SER A 103 -13.13 -1.39 -5.63
N SER A 104 -12.00 -2.05 -5.42
CA SER A 104 -11.49 -2.45 -4.11
C SER A 104 -9.98 -2.63 -4.18
N LEU A 105 -9.29 -2.42 -3.06
CA LEU A 105 -7.85 -2.63 -2.93
C LEU A 105 -7.58 -3.54 -1.75
N THR A 106 -6.62 -4.44 -1.93
CA THR A 106 -6.09 -5.29 -0.87
C THR A 106 -4.63 -4.93 -0.57
N ALA A 107 -4.07 -5.51 0.49
CA ALA A 107 -2.67 -5.27 0.87
C ALA A 107 -1.66 -5.69 -0.21
N THR A 108 -2.04 -6.62 -1.08
CA THR A 108 -1.20 -7.11 -2.17
C THR A 108 -1.49 -6.43 -3.50
N SER A 109 -2.52 -5.59 -3.59
CA SER A 109 -2.89 -4.95 -4.86
C SER A 109 -1.83 -3.94 -5.29
N THR A 110 -1.28 -4.12 -6.49
CA THR A 110 -0.24 -3.26 -7.08
C THR A 110 -0.60 -2.83 -8.49
N HIS A 111 0.01 -1.73 -8.93
CA HIS A 111 -0.08 -1.30 -10.33
C HIS A 111 0.66 -2.28 -11.27
N GLU A 112 1.85 -2.76 -10.87
CA GLU A 112 2.67 -3.68 -11.66
C GLU A 112 1.97 -5.02 -11.98
N GLU A 113 1.18 -5.54 -11.04
CA GLU A 113 0.40 -6.78 -11.23
C GLU A 113 -0.94 -6.56 -11.97
N GLY A 114 -1.28 -5.31 -12.30
CA GLY A 114 -2.50 -4.93 -13.03
C GLY A 114 -3.77 -4.85 -12.17
N ASP A 115 -3.63 -4.92 -10.85
CA ASP A 115 -4.76 -4.75 -9.92
C ASP A 115 -5.22 -3.29 -9.83
N ILE A 116 -4.29 -2.36 -10.09
CA ILE A 116 -4.54 -0.92 -10.08
C ILE A 116 -4.29 -0.37 -11.48
N THR A 117 -5.31 0.27 -12.05
CA THR A 117 -5.20 0.89 -13.37
C THR A 117 -4.18 2.04 -13.33
N GLY A 118 -3.35 2.12 -14.36
CA GLY A 118 -2.44 3.24 -14.55
C GLY A 118 -3.16 4.53 -14.95
N ILE A 119 -2.36 5.55 -15.22
CA ILE A 119 -2.78 6.83 -15.79
C ILE A 119 -2.34 6.81 -17.25
N TYR A 120 -3.28 6.88 -18.18
CA TYR A 120 -3.00 6.77 -19.61
C TYR A 120 -3.23 8.09 -20.33
N VAL A 121 -2.30 8.44 -21.22
CA VAL A 121 -2.46 9.55 -22.18
C VAL A 121 -2.72 8.99 -23.58
N GLY A 122 -3.93 9.16 -24.09
CA GLY A 122 -4.39 8.59 -25.35
C GLY A 122 -4.90 7.16 -25.21
N THR A 123 -4.48 6.26 -26.10
CA THR A 123 -4.91 4.85 -26.05
C THR A 123 -4.38 4.17 -24.79
N GLN A 124 -5.21 3.36 -24.12
CA GLN A 124 -4.83 2.57 -22.94
C GLN A 124 -3.92 1.40 -23.35
N ILE A 125 -2.66 1.70 -23.59
CA ILE A 125 -1.58 0.76 -23.91
C ILE A 125 -0.40 1.05 -22.98
N ALA A 126 0.42 0.04 -22.70
CA ALA A 126 1.55 0.17 -21.77
C ALA A 126 2.52 1.32 -22.12
N ARG A 127 2.71 1.63 -23.41
CA ARG A 127 3.57 2.74 -23.87
C ARG A 127 3.04 4.12 -23.47
N ASN A 128 1.74 4.24 -23.23
CA ASN A 128 1.07 5.49 -22.91
C ASN A 128 0.75 5.59 -21.41
N ASP A 129 1.21 4.62 -20.61
CA ASP A 129 1.10 4.66 -19.17
C ASP A 129 2.12 5.66 -18.63
N ILE A 130 1.65 6.72 -17.99
CA ILE A 130 2.51 7.76 -17.43
C ILE A 130 2.72 7.59 -15.93
N THR A 131 2.14 6.57 -15.30
CA THR A 131 2.12 6.40 -13.83
C THR A 131 3.52 6.49 -13.22
N GLU A 132 4.51 5.86 -13.85
CA GLU A 132 5.91 5.87 -13.42
C GLU A 132 6.72 7.05 -13.97
N ASP A 133 6.26 7.66 -15.06
CA ASP A 133 6.94 8.79 -15.72
C ASP A 133 6.70 10.14 -15.01
N LEU A 134 5.69 10.20 -14.13
CA LEU A 134 5.37 11.38 -13.33
C LEU A 134 6.51 11.75 -12.39
N ARG A 135 6.96 13.00 -12.46
CA ARG A 135 8.11 13.48 -11.67
C ARG A 135 7.72 14.40 -10.51
N SER A 136 6.67 15.19 -10.69
CA SER A 136 6.23 16.16 -9.68
C SER A 136 4.76 16.53 -9.87
N GLY A 137 4.26 17.46 -9.06
CA GLY A 137 2.86 17.85 -9.03
C GLY A 137 2.03 17.03 -8.05
N ASN A 138 0.79 17.46 -7.84
CA ASN A 138 -0.15 16.78 -6.95
C ASN A 138 -0.38 15.32 -7.36
N LEU A 139 -0.48 15.05 -8.65
CA LEU A 139 -0.72 13.72 -9.20
C LEU A 139 0.39 12.72 -8.82
N LYS A 140 1.66 13.14 -8.88
CA LYS A 140 2.79 12.32 -8.42
C LYS A 140 2.69 12.02 -6.92
N GLY A 141 2.37 13.04 -6.11
CA GLY A 141 2.19 12.85 -4.67
C GLY A 141 1.10 11.84 -4.32
N LEU A 142 -0.02 11.85 -5.06
CA LEU A 142 -1.09 10.86 -4.89
C LEU A 142 -0.65 9.46 -5.31
N VAL A 143 0.06 9.32 -6.44
CA VAL A 143 0.62 8.03 -6.89
C VAL A 143 1.59 7.47 -5.84
N ASP A 144 2.53 8.29 -5.34
CA ASP A 144 3.48 7.87 -4.31
C ASP A 144 2.80 7.45 -3.01
N LEU A 145 1.73 8.16 -2.64
CA LEU A 145 0.92 7.82 -1.47
C LEU A 145 0.25 6.44 -1.64
N ARG A 146 -0.38 6.19 -2.80
CA ARG A 146 -1.10 4.95 -3.11
C ARG A 146 -0.17 3.74 -3.22
N ASP A 147 0.97 3.91 -3.88
CA ASP A 147 1.81 2.82 -4.37
C ASP A 147 3.04 2.53 -3.51
N SER A 148 3.53 3.50 -2.73
CA SER A 148 4.70 3.30 -1.87
C SER A 148 4.41 3.59 -0.40
N ILE A 149 3.98 4.82 -0.07
CA ILE A 149 3.94 5.28 1.33
C ILE A 149 2.91 4.49 2.15
N LEU A 150 1.69 4.29 1.63
CA LEU A 150 0.64 3.57 2.35
C LEU A 150 0.91 2.06 2.43
N PRO A 151 1.36 1.37 1.37
CA PRO A 151 1.85 -0.01 1.48
C PRO A 151 2.99 -0.17 2.49
N ASP A 152 3.97 0.72 2.50
CA ASP A 152 5.09 0.67 3.46
C ASP A 152 4.60 0.84 4.91
N LEU A 153 3.67 1.77 5.13
CA LEU A 153 3.05 1.97 6.44
C LEU A 153 2.26 0.72 6.88
N HIS A 154 1.58 0.05 5.96
CA HIS A 154 0.91 -1.21 6.23
C HIS A 154 1.90 -2.28 6.69
N GLY A 155 2.99 -2.46 5.95
CA GLY A 155 4.04 -3.42 6.28
C GLY A 155 4.67 -3.15 7.66
N GLN A 156 4.91 -1.88 8.00
CA GLN A 156 5.43 -1.50 9.32
C GLN A 156 4.46 -1.87 10.46
N LEU A 157 3.16 -1.69 10.27
CA LEU A 157 2.15 -2.11 11.25
C LEU A 157 2.10 -3.62 11.40
N ASP A 158 2.19 -4.37 10.31
CA ASP A 158 2.21 -5.83 10.34
C ASP A 158 3.47 -6.35 11.05
N HIS A 159 4.63 -5.74 10.80
CA HIS A 159 5.87 -6.04 11.52
C HIS A 159 5.75 -5.78 13.02
N LEU A 160 5.13 -4.66 13.41
CA LEU A 160 4.90 -4.33 14.81
C LEU A 160 3.95 -5.35 15.46
N ALA A 161 2.85 -5.68 14.80
CA ALA A 161 1.87 -6.65 15.28
C ALA A 161 2.47 -8.06 15.43
N ALA A 162 3.29 -8.48 14.47
CA ALA A 162 4.01 -9.75 14.53
C ALA A 162 4.97 -9.79 15.73
N LYS A 163 5.79 -8.75 15.92
CA LYS A 163 6.71 -8.66 17.07
C LYS A 163 5.97 -8.66 18.40
N MET A 164 4.86 -7.93 18.50
CA MET A 164 4.02 -7.91 19.71
C MET A 164 3.45 -9.30 19.99
N ARG A 165 2.87 -9.96 18.99
CA ARG A 165 2.33 -11.31 19.10
C ARG A 165 3.40 -12.29 19.58
N ASP A 166 4.56 -12.28 18.95
CA ASP A 166 5.63 -13.22 19.26
C ASP A 166 6.18 -13.00 20.68
N THR A 167 6.35 -11.74 21.09
CA THR A 167 6.79 -11.38 22.45
C THR A 167 5.75 -11.78 23.50
N ILE A 168 4.46 -11.53 23.25
CA ILE A 168 3.37 -11.92 24.16
C ILE A 168 3.30 -13.44 24.27
N ASN A 169 3.34 -14.16 23.14
CA ASN A 169 3.34 -15.62 23.13
C ASN A 169 4.55 -16.18 23.90
N GLN A 170 5.73 -15.58 23.73
CA GLN A 170 6.92 -15.98 24.46
C GLN A 170 6.76 -15.81 25.98
N ILE A 171 6.19 -14.69 26.44
CA ILE A 171 5.94 -14.46 27.88
C ILE A 171 4.82 -15.37 28.38
N HIS A 172 3.74 -15.51 27.63
CA HIS A 172 2.58 -16.33 27.99
C HIS A 172 2.97 -17.81 28.14
N ASN A 173 3.79 -18.34 27.23
CA ASN A 173 4.31 -19.71 27.29
C ASN A 173 5.27 -19.95 28.47
N ARG A 174 5.80 -18.88 29.09
CA ARG A 174 6.60 -18.96 30.33
C ARG A 174 5.74 -18.91 31.59
N GLY A 175 4.47 -18.54 31.46
CA GLY A 175 3.52 -18.49 32.57
C GLY A 175 2.90 -19.87 32.83
N THR A 176 2.56 -20.13 34.08
CA THR A 176 1.66 -21.25 34.43
C THR A 176 0.27 -20.68 34.66
N THR A 177 -0.78 -21.34 34.19
CA THR A 177 -2.19 -20.96 34.46
C THR A 177 -2.42 -20.78 35.97
N PHE A 178 -3.22 -19.80 36.40
CA PHE A 178 -3.70 -19.70 37.78
C PHE A 178 -5.24 -19.85 37.83
N PRO A 179 -5.80 -20.72 38.67
CA PRO A 179 -5.08 -21.68 39.54
C PRO A 179 -4.23 -22.65 38.68
N GLY A 180 -3.08 -23.05 39.23
CA GLY A 180 -2.20 -24.04 38.59
C GLY A 180 -2.99 -25.26 38.16
N HIS A 181 -2.55 -25.95 37.10
CA HIS A 181 -3.15 -27.22 36.70
C HIS A 181 -3.24 -28.13 37.94
N GLN A 182 -4.47 -28.34 38.44
CA GLN A 182 -4.72 -29.11 39.66
C GLN A 182 -4.61 -30.61 39.39
N GLU A 183 -4.77 -31.00 38.14
CA GLU A 183 -4.63 -32.36 37.63
C GLU A 183 -3.76 -32.33 36.36
N MET A 184 -2.82 -33.25 36.25
CA MET A 184 -1.99 -33.45 35.06
C MET A 184 -2.20 -34.89 34.57
N THR A 185 -2.79 -35.07 33.39
CA THR A 185 -3.01 -36.39 32.79
C THR A 185 -1.83 -36.75 31.89
N GLY A 186 -1.13 -37.83 32.22
CA GLY A 186 -0.04 -38.37 31.38
C GLY A 186 -0.56 -39.30 30.27
N THR A 187 0.26 -39.56 29.25
CA THR A 187 -0.04 -40.47 28.13
C THR A 187 0.32 -41.94 28.40
N ARG A 188 0.77 -42.28 29.62
CA ARG A 188 1.08 -43.66 30.00
C ARG A 188 -0.22 -44.45 30.15
N GLU A 189 -0.36 -45.50 29.35
CA GLU A 189 -1.48 -46.43 29.42
C GLU A 189 -1.08 -47.68 30.23
N PHE A 190 -1.83 -47.99 31.28
CA PHE A 190 -1.62 -49.19 32.09
C PHE A 190 -2.43 -50.36 31.52
N ILE A 191 -1.76 -51.29 30.84
CA ILE A 191 -2.38 -52.46 30.19
C ILE A 191 -3.02 -53.41 31.23
N ALA A 192 -2.51 -53.40 32.47
CA ALA A 192 -3.06 -54.16 33.59
C ALA A 192 -3.05 -53.32 34.87
N SER A 193 -3.97 -52.35 34.96
CA SER A 193 -4.06 -51.36 36.05
C SER A 193 -4.21 -51.95 37.46
N SER A 194 -4.59 -53.22 37.59
CA SER A 194 -4.67 -53.93 38.88
C SER A 194 -3.32 -54.48 39.39
N THR A 195 -2.29 -54.53 38.54
CA THR A 195 -0.98 -55.12 38.87
C THR A 195 0.20 -54.21 38.53
N GLN A 196 0.02 -53.24 37.63
CA GLN A 196 1.04 -52.25 37.30
C GLN A 196 0.97 -51.09 38.29
N THR A 197 2.08 -50.84 38.99
CA THR A 197 2.24 -49.73 39.93
C THR A 197 3.32 -48.77 39.42
N LEU A 198 3.16 -47.48 39.72
CA LEU A 198 4.25 -46.51 39.58
C LEU A 198 5.11 -46.56 40.84
N LYS A 199 6.40 -46.85 40.71
CA LYS A 199 7.33 -46.80 41.83
C LYS A 199 7.90 -45.39 42.01
N VAL A 200 7.75 -44.86 43.22
CA VAL A 200 8.49 -43.69 43.71
C VAL A 200 9.42 -44.23 44.82
N GLY A 201 10.67 -44.50 44.48
CA GLY A 201 11.66 -45.09 45.37
C GLY A 201 12.56 -44.05 46.02
N SER A 202 13.44 -44.49 46.92
CA SER A 202 14.49 -43.65 47.54
C SER A 202 15.84 -43.77 46.83
N SER A 203 15.92 -44.59 45.77
CA SER A 203 17.16 -44.92 45.04
C SER A 203 17.05 -44.58 43.56
N THR A 204 18.10 -44.00 42.98
CA THR A 204 18.14 -43.47 41.60
C THR A 204 18.05 -44.53 40.49
N THR A 205 17.90 -45.81 40.83
CA THR A 205 17.96 -46.93 39.89
C THR A 205 16.62 -47.63 39.63
N ASP A 206 15.56 -47.33 40.39
CA ASP A 206 14.27 -48.06 40.33
C ASP A 206 13.03 -47.12 40.37
N ASP A 207 13.22 -45.84 40.04
CA ASP A 207 12.19 -44.80 40.07
C ASP A 207 11.51 -44.63 38.70
N ASP A 208 10.18 -44.76 38.67
CA ASP A 208 9.39 -44.65 37.44
C ASP A 208 8.99 -43.20 37.10
N VAL A 209 9.14 -42.27 38.06
CA VAL A 209 8.62 -40.90 37.97
C VAL A 209 9.74 -39.87 38.01
N ALA A 210 9.98 -39.20 36.88
CA ALA A 210 10.87 -38.05 36.77
C ALA A 210 10.06 -36.77 36.53
N MET A 211 10.38 -35.72 37.28
CA MET A 211 9.93 -34.36 37.01
C MET A 211 10.93 -33.67 36.09
N LEU A 212 10.46 -33.18 34.95
CA LEU A 212 11.26 -32.39 34.02
C LEU A 212 10.75 -30.96 34.04
N LEU A 213 11.68 -30.01 34.22
CA LEU A 213 11.46 -28.60 33.97
C LEU A 213 12.00 -28.33 32.56
N SER A 214 11.12 -27.88 31.67
CA SER A 214 11.50 -27.40 30.35
C SER A 214 11.69 -25.89 30.35
N ASP A 215 12.58 -25.39 29.50
CA ASP A 215 12.72 -23.96 29.26
C ASP A 215 11.61 -23.42 28.36
N SER A 216 11.66 -22.12 28.05
CA SER A 216 10.68 -21.43 27.19
C SER A 216 10.64 -21.92 25.74
N SER A 217 11.60 -22.73 25.32
CA SER A 217 11.70 -23.34 23.99
C SER A 217 11.20 -24.79 23.99
N GLY A 218 10.77 -25.31 25.13
CA GLY A 218 10.34 -26.69 25.33
C GLY A 218 11.50 -27.67 25.55
N ASP A 219 12.74 -27.19 25.61
CA ASP A 219 13.91 -28.04 25.79
C ASP A 219 14.11 -28.39 27.27
N GLN A 220 14.68 -29.55 27.56
CA GLN A 220 14.81 -30.05 28.94
C GLN A 220 15.88 -29.25 29.69
N SER A 221 15.46 -28.43 30.66
CA SER A 221 16.34 -27.57 31.45
C SER A 221 16.86 -28.27 32.72
N VAL A 222 15.98 -28.97 33.44
CA VAL A 222 16.34 -29.72 34.66
C VAL A 222 15.50 -30.99 34.72
N LYS A 223 16.13 -32.13 35.00
CA LYS A 223 15.44 -33.38 35.30
C LYS A 223 15.76 -33.79 36.74
N THR A 224 14.73 -33.98 37.55
CA THR A 224 14.86 -34.58 38.88
C THR A 224 13.94 -35.78 39.00
N THR A 225 14.30 -36.72 39.85
CA THR A 225 13.49 -37.91 40.13
C THR A 225 12.83 -37.73 41.49
N LEU A 226 11.53 -38.04 41.59
CA LEU A 226 10.82 -37.98 42.87
C LEU A 226 11.36 -39.08 43.78
N LYS A 227 11.95 -38.67 44.91
CA LYS A 227 12.36 -39.60 45.96
C LYS A 227 11.31 -39.65 47.06
N ALA A 228 10.96 -40.85 47.50
CA ALA A 228 10.21 -41.00 48.74
C ALA A 228 11.08 -40.51 49.92
N MET A 229 10.47 -39.76 50.86
CA MET A 229 11.11 -39.35 52.13
C MET A 229 11.32 -40.55 53.05
#